data_AF-A0A3M1B178-F1
#
_entry.id   AF-A0A3M1B178-F1
#
_cell.length_a   1.000
_cell.length_b   1.000
_cell.length_c   1.000
_cell.angle_alpha   90.00
_cell.angle_beta   90.00
_cell.angle_gamma   90.00
#
_symmetry.space_group_name_H-M   'P 1'
#
loop_
_entity.id
_entity.type
_entity.pdbx_description
1 polymer ?
#
loop_
_entity_poly.entity_id
_entity_poly.type
_entity_poly.pdbx_seq_one_letter_code
_entity_poly.pdbx_strand_id
1 'polypeptide(L)' 'PGFKLGMQQKDLRIAWEVAQKYDELFKGTRLAYELFTEAREKGLGELGSHALIKLYEIKNHKTD' A
#
# COMPACT_ATOMS: atom_id res chain seq x y z
N PRO A 1 16.54 -2.21 4.23
CA PRO A 1 15.39 -3.15 4.26
C PRO A 1 15.51 -4.15 3.09
N GLY A 2 15.00 -5.38 3.22
CA GLY A 2 15.02 -6.35 2.13
C GLY A 2 14.21 -5.92 0.90
N PHE A 3 12.99 -5.40 1.13
CA PHE A 3 12.15 -4.85 0.06
C PHE A 3 11.48 -3.56 0.53
N LYS A 4 11.63 -2.47 -0.23
CA LYS A 4 11.10 -1.15 0.16
C LYS A 4 9.61 -1.06 -0.08
N LEU A 5 8.89 -0.37 0.81
CA LEU A 5 7.45 -0.10 0.68
C LEU A 5 7.14 0.62 -0.64
N GLY A 6 7.96 1.60 -1.03
CA GLY A 6 7.81 2.30 -2.31
C GLY A 6 7.97 1.38 -3.53
N MET A 7 8.79 0.34 -3.45
CA MET A 7 8.92 -0.66 -4.50
C MET A 7 7.68 -1.55 -4.56
N GLN A 8 7.19 -2.02 -3.41
CA GLN A 8 5.95 -2.79 -3.35
C GLN A 8 4.74 -2.00 -3.86
N GLN A 9 4.67 -0.69 -3.56
CA GLN A 9 3.62 0.19 -4.08
C GLN A 9 3.68 0.30 -5.61
N LYS A 10 4.88 0.39 -6.20
CA LYS A 10 5.06 0.41 -7.66
C LYS A 10 4.55 -0.89 -8.30
N ASP A 11 4.86 -2.04 -7.70
CA ASP A 11 4.43 -3.34 -8.23
C ASP A 11 2.92 -3.53 -8.08
N LEU A 12 2.35 -3.10 -6.96
CA LEU A 12 0.90 -3.10 -6.74
C LEU A 12 0.14 -2.20 -7.73
N ARG A 13 0.73 -1.07 -8.13
CA ARG A 13 0.15 -0.23 -9.19
C ARG A 13 0.01 -1.02 -10.49
N ILE A 14 1.07 -1.72 -10.91
CA ILE A 14 1.05 -2.53 -12.14
C ILE A 14 0.03 -3.67 -12.01
N ALA A 15 -0.01 -4.36 -10.86
CA ALA A 15 -0.98 -5.41 -10.60
C ALA A 15 -2.42 -4.87 -10.66
N TRP A 16 -2.66 -3.68 -10.11
CA TRP A 16 -3.97 -3.03 -10.14
C TRP A 16 -4.38 -2.60 -11.56
N GLU A 17 -3.48 -2.02 -12.35
CA GLU A 17 -3.72 -1.67 -13.77
C GLU A 17 -4.14 -2.89 -14.61
N VAL A 18 -3.61 -4.07 -14.30
CA VAL A 18 -4.03 -5.33 -14.93
C VAL A 18 -5.36 -5.81 -14.36
N ALA A 19 -5.52 -5.79 -13.04
CA ALA A 19 -6.71 -6.25 -12.34
C ALA A 19 -7.99 -5.51 -12.74
N GLN A 20 -7.89 -4.22 -13.08
CA GLN A 20 -9.01 -3.41 -13.57
C GLN A 20 -9.71 -4.00 -14.81
N LYS A 21 -9.07 -4.91 -15.54
CA LYS A 21 -9.63 -5.57 -16.72
C LYS A 21 -10.55 -6.76 -16.38
N TYR A 22 -10.60 -7.17 -15.10
CA TYR A 22 -11.26 -8.39 -14.64
C TYR A 22 -12.38 -8.11 -13.63
N ASP A 23 -13.06 -6.97 -13.78
CA ASP A 23 -14.15 -6.50 -12.92
C ASP A 23 -13.79 -6.56 -11.42
N GLU A 24 -14.73 -7.00 -10.58
CA GLU A 24 -14.62 -7.00 -9.13
C GLU A 24 -13.83 -8.18 -8.54
N LEU A 25 -13.15 -8.99 -9.37
CA LEU A 25 -12.52 -10.23 -8.89
C LEU A 25 -11.34 -9.97 -7.92
N PHE A 26 -10.67 -8.83 -8.03
CA PHE A 26 -9.40 -8.55 -7.35
C PHE A 26 -9.48 -7.38 -6.34
N LYS A 27 -10.52 -7.34 -5.51
CA LYS A 27 -10.69 -6.29 -4.47
C LYS A 27 -9.50 -6.20 -3.51
N GLY A 28 -8.85 -7.33 -3.21
CA GLY A 28 -7.64 -7.36 -2.38
C GLY A 28 -6.46 -6.61 -2.99
N THR A 29 -6.27 -6.70 -4.31
CA THR A 29 -5.22 -5.96 -5.04
C THR A 29 -5.47 -4.45 -4.97
N ARG A 30 -6.73 -4.04 -5.16
CA ARG A 30 -7.14 -2.64 -5.02
C ARG A 30 -6.84 -2.12 -3.60
N LEU A 31 -7.31 -2.84 -2.58
CA LEU A 31 -7.09 -2.45 -1.18
C LEU A 31 -5.60 -2.34 -0.85
N ALA A 32 -4.79 -3.32 -1.27
CA ALA A 32 -3.36 -3.28 -1.07
C ALA A 32 -2.73 -2.06 -1.77
N TYR A 33 -3.07 -1.79 -3.03
CA TYR A 33 -2.58 -0.62 -3.75
C TYR A 33 -2.93 0.69 -3.05
N GLU A 34 -4.17 0.86 -2.59
CA GLU A 34 -4.64 2.05 -1.87
C GLU A 34 -3.87 2.24 -0.55
N LEU A 35 -3.73 1.18 0.25
CA LEU A 35 -3.01 1.21 1.52
C LEU A 35 -1.51 1.53 1.35
N PHE A 36 -0.86 0.92 0.36
CA PHE A 36 0.57 1.17 0.09
C PHE A 36 0.79 2.58 -0.50
N THR A 37 -0.17 3.10 -1.25
CA THR A 37 -0.13 4.49 -1.75
C THR A 37 -0.23 5.48 -0.60
N GLU A 38 -1.21 5.30 0.30
CA GLU A 38 -1.36 6.15 1.48
C GLU A 38 -0.12 6.09 2.40
N ALA A 39 0.43 4.89 2.65
CA ALA A 39 1.64 4.73 3.46
C ALA A 39 2.85 5.45 2.83
N ARG A 40 3.01 5.37 1.51
CA ARG A 40 4.07 6.09 0.78
C ARG A 40 3.89 7.61 0.92
N GLU A 41 2.68 8.14 0.77
CA GLU A 41 2.35 9.56 0.94
C GLU A 41 2.60 10.05 2.38
N LYS A 42 2.51 9.16 3.36
CA LYS A 42 2.87 9.42 4.77
C LYS A 42 4.38 9.33 5.04
N GLY A 43 5.21 9.21 4.00
CA GLY A 43 6.67 9.20 4.13
C GLY A 43 7.28 7.83 4.44
N LEU A 44 6.50 6.75 4.41
CA LEU A 44 6.97 5.40 4.75
C LEU A 44 7.67 4.68 3.58
N GLY A 45 7.83 5.34 2.43
CA GLY A 45 8.30 4.72 1.18
C GLY A 45 9.70 4.08 1.23
N GLU A 46 10.62 4.65 2.01
CA GLU A 46 11.99 4.15 2.14
C GLU A 46 12.13 3.02 3.19
N LEU A 47 11.08 2.77 3.96
CA LEU A 47 11.05 1.68 4.94
C LEU A 47 10.79 0.33 4.27
N GLY A 48 10.98 -0.75 5.01
CA GLY A 48 10.62 -2.09 4.52
C GLY A 48 9.10 -2.22 4.30
N SER A 49 8.67 -3.14 3.44
CA SER A 49 7.24 -3.42 3.18
C SER A 49 6.40 -3.60 4.44
N HIS A 50 6.94 -4.28 5.45
CA HIS A 50 6.33 -4.48 6.76
C HIS A 50 5.97 -3.18 7.49
N ALA A 51 6.55 -2.04 7.10
CA ALA A 51 6.22 -0.73 7.65
C ALA A 51 4.80 -0.26 7.34
N LEU A 52 4.04 -1.00 6.52
CA LEU A 52 2.61 -0.75 6.35
C LEU A 52 1.86 -0.77 7.69
N ILE A 53 2.30 -1.56 8.68
CA ILE A 53 1.67 -1.57 10.01
C ILE A 53 1.65 -0.17 10.66
N LYS A 54 2.66 0.67 10.36
CA LYS A 54 2.76 2.04 10.87
C LYS A 54 1.65 2.95 10.36
N LEU A 55 1.06 2.63 9.20
CA LEU A 55 -0.10 3.36 8.71
C LEU A 55 -1.29 3.24 9.69
N TYR A 56 -1.49 2.05 10.26
CA TYR A 56 -2.54 1.82 11.26
C TYR A 56 -2.24 2.48 12.59
N GLU A 57 -0.97 2.47 13.03
CA GLU A 57 -0.52 3.23 14.20
C GLU A 57 -0.87 4.72 14.03
N ILE A 58 -0.51 5.32 12.88
CA ILE A 58 -0.80 6.73 12.58
C ILE A 58 -2.30 7.02 12.54
N LYS A 59 -3.10 6.11 11.97
CA LYS A 59 -4.55 6.28 11.88
C LYS A 59 -5.22 6.24 13.26
N ASN A 60 -4.81 5.31 14.11
CA ASN A 60 -5.39 5.16 15.45
C ASN A 60 -5.07 6.35 16.37
N HIS A 61 -3.92 7.01 16.18
CA HIS A 61 -3.54 8.21 16.94
C HIS A 61 -4.18 9.52 16.46
N LYS A 62 -4.98 9.50 15.38
CA LYS A 62 -5.76 10.66 14.93
C LYS A 62 -7.19 10.69 15.47
N THR A 63 -7.55 9.68 16.27
CA THR A 63 -8.90 9.51 16.83
C THR A 63 -9.06 10.01 18.26
N ASP A 64 -8.01 10.65 18.82
CA ASP A 64 -8.02 11.32 20.12
C ASP A 64 -8.00 12.85 19.97
#